data_AF-A0A919MW59-F1
#
_entry.id   AF-A0A919MW59-F1
#
_cell.length_a   1.000
_cell.length_b   1.000
_cell.length_c   1.000
_cell.angle_alpha   90.00
_cell.angle_beta   90.00
_cell.angle_gamma   90.00
#
_symmetry.space_group_name_H-M   'P 1'
#
loop_
_entity.id
_entity.type
_entity.pdbx_description
1 polymer ?
#
loop_
_entity_poly.entity_id
_entity_poly.type
_entity_poly.pdbx_seq_one_letter_code
_entity_poly.pdbx_strand_id
1 'polypeptide(L)'
;MDPIRQAAARLTGESAPRAGRDPVNRPMIRSWLEAIGDANPRYERDGTAPPAMIQVWTMRGLHPAADPADPLRVMSEVLDQAGYTSVVATNCEQTYHRYLREGEEVAVRSRLVEVTGPKRTALGEGWFVTTESTWYAGAEPVATMMFRVLKFKPADRPLARPPQTPDTAFFWAGTRRGELRIQSCGECGALRHPPGPACPACGATKPAHVLAAGTGVIHSFVVHHHPPLPGVALPAVVALVDLDEGVRMVGALRGAEPAEVRIGAAVRVEFVRVDNELTLPAWRLA
;
A
#
# COMPACT_ATOMS: atom_id res chain seq x y z
N MET A 1 3.63 17.21 23.51
CA MET A 1 4.59 17.34 22.39
C MET A 1 4.24 16.29 21.36
N ASP A 2 4.24 16.64 20.07
CA ASP A 2 4.05 15.71 18.96
C ASP A 2 5.07 14.55 19.03
N PRO A 3 4.64 13.27 19.07
CA PRO A 3 5.54 12.10 19.16
C PRO A 3 6.64 12.09 18.09
N ILE A 4 6.34 12.59 16.89
CA ILE A 4 7.30 12.67 15.77
C ILE A 4 8.45 13.62 16.14
N ARG A 5 8.12 14.81 16.66
CA ARG A 5 9.11 15.81 17.08
C ARG A 5 9.89 15.34 18.31
N GLN A 6 9.24 14.62 19.21
CA GLN A 6 9.92 14.05 20.38
C GLN A 6 10.93 12.97 19.97
N ALA A 7 10.59 12.10 19.01
CA ALA A 7 11.51 11.10 18.48
C ALA A 7 12.71 11.75 17.79
N ALA A 8 12.46 12.76 16.95
CA ALA A 8 13.52 13.52 16.28
C ALA A 8 14.48 14.17 17.30
N ALA A 9 13.95 14.76 18.39
CA ALA A 9 14.77 15.41 19.42
C ALA A 9 15.66 14.43 20.22
N ARG A 10 15.34 13.12 20.23
CA ARG A 10 16.18 12.10 20.89
C ARG A 10 17.34 11.63 20.01
N LEU A 11 17.26 11.84 18.69
CA LEU A 11 18.28 11.45 17.72
C LEU A 11 19.36 12.54 17.64
N THR A 12 20.17 12.64 18.69
CA THR A 12 21.27 13.60 18.77
C THR A 12 22.60 12.94 18.40
N GLY A 13 23.34 13.54 17.47
CA GLY A 13 24.68 13.08 17.09
C GLY A 13 24.71 12.05 15.97
N GLU A 14 25.88 11.44 15.75
CA GLU A 14 26.09 10.40 14.75
C GLU A 14 25.74 9.01 15.30
N SER A 15 25.24 8.14 14.42
CA SER A 15 25.11 6.71 14.70
C SER A 15 26.47 6.07 14.96
N ALA A 16 26.47 4.91 15.61
CA ALA A 16 27.64 4.05 15.63
C ALA A 16 28.09 3.71 14.20
N PRO A 17 29.41 3.54 13.96
CA PRO A 17 29.91 3.14 12.65
C PRO A 17 29.38 1.75 12.30
N ARG A 18 28.84 1.63 11.09
CA ARG A 18 28.34 0.37 10.54
C ARG A 18 29.19 -0.05 9.36
N ALA A 19 29.95 -1.13 9.55
CA ALA A 19 30.74 -1.71 8.48
C ALA A 19 29.87 -2.23 7.34
N GLY A 20 30.37 -2.11 6.11
CA GLY A 20 29.89 -2.85 4.97
C GLY A 20 30.07 -4.35 5.18
N ARG A 21 29.23 -5.16 4.54
CA ARG A 21 29.29 -6.62 4.69
C ARG A 21 30.57 -7.19 4.08
N ASP A 22 30.99 -6.62 2.96
CA ASP A 22 32.11 -7.06 2.16
C ASP A 22 33.04 -5.85 1.92
N PRO A 23 34.38 -6.04 1.88
CA PRO A 23 35.28 -5.03 1.34
C PRO A 23 34.89 -4.69 -0.10
N VAL A 24 35.36 -3.54 -0.59
CA VAL A 24 35.23 -3.18 -2.01
C VAL A 24 35.79 -4.32 -2.85
N ASN A 25 34.97 -4.91 -3.71
CA ASN A 25 35.34 -6.14 -4.41
C ASN A 25 34.92 -6.14 -5.88
N ARG A 26 35.75 -6.78 -6.70
CA ARG A 26 35.58 -6.89 -8.15
C ARG A 26 34.28 -7.58 -8.57
N PRO A 27 33.83 -8.68 -7.92
CA PRO A 27 32.55 -9.30 -8.28
C PRO A 27 31.37 -8.33 -8.22
N MET A 28 31.21 -7.59 -7.12
CA MET A 28 30.13 -6.61 -6.98
C MET A 28 30.28 -5.44 -7.96
N ILE A 29 31.51 -4.97 -8.23
CA ILE A 29 31.76 -3.94 -9.24
C ILE A 29 31.26 -4.41 -10.62
N ARG A 30 31.64 -5.62 -11.05
CA ARG A 30 31.22 -6.17 -12.35
C ARG A 30 29.70 -6.30 -12.45
N SER A 31 29.05 -6.88 -11.45
CA SER A 31 27.59 -7.02 -11.43
C SER A 31 26.89 -5.66 -11.50
N TRP A 32 27.42 -4.64 -10.83
CA TRP A 32 26.88 -3.29 -10.90
C TRP A 32 27.08 -2.66 -12.28
N LEU A 33 28.28 -2.75 -12.86
CA LEU A 33 28.59 -2.20 -14.19
C LEU A 33 27.72 -2.83 -15.28
N GLU A 34 27.56 -4.16 -15.26
CA GLU A 34 26.70 -4.89 -16.20
C GLU A 34 25.24 -4.44 -16.09
N ALA A 35 24.72 -4.30 -14.86
CA ALA A 35 23.34 -3.90 -14.63
C ALA A 35 23.07 -2.42 -15.01
N ILE A 36 24.04 -1.54 -14.79
CA ILE A 36 23.95 -0.11 -15.12
C ILE A 36 24.26 0.16 -16.60
N GLY A 37 25.03 -0.71 -17.25
CA GLY A 37 25.52 -0.51 -18.61
C GLY A 37 26.69 0.49 -18.70
N ASP A 38 27.45 0.68 -17.61
CA ASP A 38 28.62 1.56 -17.61
C ASP A 38 29.87 0.79 -18.09
N ALA A 39 30.34 1.13 -19.30
CA ALA A 39 31.48 0.49 -19.94
C ALA A 39 32.82 1.22 -19.72
N ASN A 40 32.93 2.08 -18.70
CA ASN A 40 34.15 2.81 -18.45
C ASN A 40 35.32 1.86 -18.09
N PRO A 41 36.37 1.75 -18.92
CA PRO A 41 37.43 0.75 -18.75
C PRO A 41 38.30 1.00 -17.50
N ARG A 42 38.20 2.19 -16.90
CA ARG A 42 38.92 2.54 -15.66
C ARG A 42 38.63 1.57 -14.52
N TYR A 43 37.38 1.15 -14.37
CA TYR A 43 36.96 0.36 -13.22
C TYR A 43 37.52 -1.08 -13.26
N GLU A 44 37.71 -1.63 -14.46
CA GLU A 44 38.33 -2.95 -14.62
C GLU A 44 39.86 -2.89 -14.55
N ARG A 45 40.46 -1.86 -15.18
CA ARG A 45 41.91 -1.73 -15.31
C ARG A 45 42.59 -1.27 -14.02
N ASP A 46 42.02 -0.25 -13.37
CA ASP A 46 42.71 0.47 -12.29
C ASP A 46 42.32 -0.04 -10.88
N GLY A 47 41.40 -1.01 -10.81
CA GLY A 47 40.93 -1.60 -9.55
C GLY A 47 40.20 -0.60 -8.65
N THR A 48 39.59 0.42 -9.25
CA THR A 48 38.80 1.45 -8.56
C THR A 48 37.31 1.18 -8.68
N ALA A 49 36.56 1.40 -7.60
CA ALA A 49 35.10 1.32 -7.64
C ALA A 49 34.48 2.57 -8.29
N PRO A 50 33.37 2.42 -9.05
CA PRO A 50 32.53 3.55 -9.43
C PRO A 50 32.10 4.35 -8.20
N PRO A 51 32.25 5.69 -8.18
CA PRO A 51 31.91 6.49 -7.00
C PRO A 51 30.46 6.30 -6.53
N ALA A 52 29.52 6.17 -7.47
CA ALA A 52 28.10 5.93 -7.20
C ALA A 52 27.80 4.59 -6.48
N MET A 53 28.77 3.68 -6.37
CA MET A 53 28.63 2.46 -5.58
C MET A 53 28.83 2.69 -4.08
N ILE A 54 29.18 3.89 -3.61
CA ILE A 54 29.51 4.13 -2.19
C ILE A 54 28.45 3.57 -1.23
N GLN A 55 27.17 3.81 -1.52
CA GLN A 55 26.08 3.33 -0.69
C GLN A 55 25.92 1.80 -0.78
N VAL A 56 26.19 1.21 -1.96
CA VAL A 56 26.06 -0.23 -2.24
C VAL A 56 26.87 -1.06 -1.24
N TRP A 57 28.08 -0.63 -0.91
CA TRP A 57 28.96 -1.32 0.04
C TRP A 57 28.38 -1.43 1.44
N THR A 58 27.47 -0.52 1.81
CA THR A 58 26.83 -0.46 3.13
C THR A 58 25.34 -0.73 3.08
N MET A 59 24.82 -1.29 1.99
CA MET A 59 23.42 -1.75 1.91
C MET A 59 23.20 -2.90 2.90
N ARG A 60 22.04 -2.92 3.55
CA ARG A 60 21.74 -3.91 4.60
C ARG A 60 21.35 -5.30 4.07
N GLY A 61 21.26 -5.48 2.75
CA GLY A 61 20.88 -6.74 2.10
C GLY A 61 19.38 -7.07 2.24
N LEU A 62 19.03 -8.32 1.95
CA LEU A 62 17.63 -8.78 1.83
C LEU A 62 16.91 -8.94 3.17
N HIS A 63 17.64 -9.37 4.21
CA HIS A 63 17.09 -9.63 5.55
C HIS A 63 17.92 -8.88 6.59
N PRO A 64 17.74 -7.56 6.68
CA PRO A 64 18.54 -6.74 7.57
C PRO A 64 18.23 -7.06 9.04
N ALA A 65 19.27 -7.20 9.86
CA ALA A 65 19.10 -7.19 11.31
C ALA A 65 18.56 -5.82 11.78
N ALA A 66 17.88 -5.83 12.92
CA ALA A 66 17.42 -4.60 13.55
C ALA A 66 18.62 -3.72 13.93
N ASP A 67 18.52 -2.42 13.65
CA ASP A 67 19.54 -1.44 14.00
C ASP A 67 18.85 -0.21 14.60
N PRO A 68 18.71 -0.19 15.93
CA PRO A 68 17.97 0.86 16.62
C PRO A 68 18.69 2.22 16.60
N ALA A 69 19.92 2.29 16.09
CA ALA A 69 20.72 3.51 16.04
C ALA A 69 20.64 4.22 14.67
N ASP A 70 19.95 3.66 13.68
CA ASP A 70 19.78 4.30 12.37
C ASP A 70 18.69 5.39 12.42
N PRO A 71 19.05 6.68 12.27
CA PRO A 71 18.10 7.77 12.41
C PRO A 71 16.97 7.73 11.37
N LEU A 72 17.24 7.30 10.14
CA LEU A 72 16.21 7.23 9.10
C LEU A 72 15.21 6.12 9.40
N ARG A 73 15.70 4.98 9.90
CA ARG A 73 14.86 3.85 10.29
C ARG A 73 13.96 4.22 11.47
N VAL A 74 14.54 4.78 12.54
CA VAL A 74 13.79 5.22 13.73
C VAL A 74 12.69 6.20 13.35
N MET A 75 13.02 7.22 12.53
CA MET A 75 12.02 8.17 12.06
C MET A 75 10.95 7.52 11.18
N SER A 76 11.33 6.57 10.33
CA SER A 76 10.38 5.83 9.49
C SER A 76 9.38 5.04 10.33
N GLU A 77 9.83 4.31 11.35
CA GLU A 77 8.98 3.53 12.25
C GLU A 77 8.00 4.41 13.04
N VAL A 78 8.45 5.57 13.54
CA VAL A 78 7.58 6.54 14.24
C VAL A 78 6.55 7.14 13.28
N LEU A 79 6.94 7.45 12.04
CA LEU A 79 6.05 8.00 11.03
C LEU A 79 5.03 6.95 10.53
N ASP A 80 5.43 5.68 10.44
CA ASP A 80 4.54 4.56 10.13
C ASP A 80 3.44 4.41 11.20
N GLN A 81 3.82 4.44 12.48
CA GLN A 81 2.88 4.38 13.60
C GLN A 81 1.92 5.60 13.62
N ALA A 82 2.34 6.74 13.08
CA ALA A 82 1.53 7.93 12.90
C ALA A 82 0.70 7.95 11.59
N GLY A 83 0.72 6.85 10.81
CA GLY A 83 -0.07 6.66 9.59
C GLY A 83 0.58 7.16 8.30
N TYR A 84 1.81 7.68 8.34
CA TYR A 84 2.58 8.10 7.16
C TYR A 84 3.32 6.91 6.54
N THR A 85 2.56 5.91 6.09
CA THR A 85 3.10 4.59 5.72
C THR A 85 3.86 4.56 4.39
N SER A 86 3.56 5.48 3.48
CA SER A 86 4.23 5.55 2.18
C SER A 86 5.54 6.34 2.28
N VAL A 87 6.54 5.98 1.47
CA VAL A 87 7.85 6.65 1.41
C VAL A 87 8.28 6.89 -0.03
N VAL A 88 8.88 8.05 -0.27
CA VAL A 88 9.58 8.33 -1.53
C VAL A 88 10.85 9.13 -1.25
N ALA A 89 11.95 8.80 -1.94
CA ALA A 89 13.15 9.61 -1.91
C ALA A 89 12.92 10.87 -2.76
N THR A 90 13.19 12.05 -2.21
CA THR A 90 13.00 13.32 -2.92
C THR A 90 14.31 13.97 -3.35
N ASN A 91 15.39 13.77 -2.58
CA ASN A 91 16.71 14.32 -2.89
C ASN A 91 17.81 13.34 -2.47
N CYS A 92 18.86 13.27 -3.27
CA CYS A 92 20.09 12.56 -2.97
C CYS A 92 21.25 13.37 -3.55
N GLU A 93 22.12 13.89 -2.69
CA GLU A 93 23.32 14.63 -3.07
C GLU A 93 24.53 13.89 -2.49
N GLN A 94 25.39 13.36 -3.36
CA GLN A 94 26.59 12.65 -2.95
C GLN A 94 27.84 13.45 -3.31
N THR A 95 28.77 13.57 -2.37
CA THR A 95 30.11 14.12 -2.59
C THR A 95 31.13 12.99 -2.40
N TYR A 96 32.00 12.80 -3.37
CA TYR A 96 33.05 11.79 -3.32
C TYR A 96 34.40 12.47 -3.15
N HIS A 97 35.10 12.20 -2.05
CA HIS A 97 36.40 12.83 -1.76
C HIS A 97 37.52 12.15 -2.55
N ARG A 98 37.41 10.84 -2.79
CA ARG A 98 38.30 10.08 -3.68
C ARG A 98 37.63 8.81 -4.19
N TYR A 99 38.27 8.14 -5.14
CA TYR A 99 37.89 6.80 -5.56
C TYR A 99 38.30 5.78 -4.49
N LEU A 100 37.44 4.79 -4.27
CA LEU A 100 37.75 3.61 -3.49
C LEU A 100 38.49 2.57 -4.34
N ARG A 101 39.34 1.78 -3.69
CA ARG A 101 40.08 0.67 -4.30
C ARG A 101 39.59 -0.67 -3.78
N GLU A 102 39.74 -1.69 -4.61
CA GLU A 102 39.49 -3.07 -4.21
C GLU A 102 40.28 -3.44 -2.95
N GLY A 103 39.62 -4.14 -2.03
CA GLY A 103 40.15 -4.53 -0.71
C GLY A 103 39.91 -3.50 0.40
N GLU A 104 39.51 -2.26 0.10
CA GLU A 104 39.18 -1.29 1.15
C GLU A 104 37.89 -1.68 1.89
N GLU A 105 37.95 -1.69 3.22
CA GLU A 105 36.76 -1.83 4.08
C GLU A 105 36.12 -0.47 4.31
N VAL A 106 34.80 -0.40 4.11
CA VAL A 106 34.03 0.83 4.21
C VAL A 106 33.04 0.74 5.35
N ALA A 107 32.96 1.77 6.19
CA ALA A 107 31.95 1.90 7.23
C ALA A 107 31.19 3.21 7.08
N VAL A 108 29.91 3.23 7.44
CA VAL A 108 29.06 4.43 7.38
C VAL A 108 28.63 4.87 8.77
N ARG A 109 28.58 6.19 8.97
CA ARG A 109 27.88 6.83 10.07
C ARG A 109 26.80 7.73 9.51
N SER A 110 25.67 7.81 10.18
CA SER A 110 24.54 8.62 9.76
C SER A 110 24.03 9.47 10.90
N ARG A 111 23.56 10.68 10.61
CA ARG A 111 22.89 11.53 11.58
C ARG A 111 21.62 12.12 11.00
N LEU A 112 20.66 12.38 11.89
CA LEU A 112 19.49 13.16 11.54
C LEU A 112 19.87 14.63 11.40
N VAL A 113 19.53 15.25 10.28
CA VAL A 113 19.77 16.68 10.03
C VAL A 113 18.51 17.49 10.31
N GLU A 114 17.39 17.05 9.75
CA GLU A 114 16.14 17.81 9.83
C GLU A 114 14.92 16.90 9.70
N VAL A 115 13.85 17.25 10.42
CA VAL A 115 12.51 16.66 10.26
C VAL A 115 11.50 17.79 10.13
N THR A 116 10.87 17.90 8.95
CA THR A 116 9.98 19.03 8.63
C THR A 116 8.61 18.54 8.18
N GLY A 117 7.57 18.96 8.92
CA GLY A 117 6.18 18.61 8.65
C GLY A 117 5.21 19.02 9.77
N PRO A 118 3.92 18.70 9.60
CA PRO A 118 3.34 18.13 8.39
C PRO A 118 3.31 19.15 7.22
N LYS A 119 3.46 18.68 5.99
CA LYS A 119 3.36 19.46 4.75
C LYS A 119 2.35 18.80 3.81
N ARG A 120 1.53 19.60 3.14
CA ARG A 120 0.66 19.13 2.06
C ARG A 120 1.46 19.07 0.76
N THR A 121 1.56 17.88 0.18
CA THR A 121 2.30 17.63 -1.07
C THR A 121 1.36 17.07 -2.15
N ALA A 122 1.84 16.90 -3.37
CA ALA A 122 1.07 16.24 -4.43
C ALA A 122 0.74 14.77 -4.12
N LEU A 123 1.54 14.11 -3.27
CA LEU A 123 1.36 12.70 -2.90
C LEU A 123 0.48 12.52 -1.64
N GLY A 124 0.14 13.61 -0.96
CA GLY A 124 -0.61 13.61 0.30
C GLY A 124 0.04 14.49 1.38
N GLU A 125 -0.55 14.48 2.57
CA GLU A 125 0.08 15.06 3.76
C GLU A 125 1.25 14.18 4.19
N GLY A 126 2.40 14.80 4.46
CA GLY A 126 3.61 14.07 4.85
C GLY A 126 4.64 14.88 5.60
N TRP A 127 5.72 14.20 5.96
CA TRP A 127 6.88 14.71 6.67
C TRP A 127 8.14 14.43 5.86
N PHE A 128 8.99 15.44 5.77
CA PHE A 128 10.31 15.29 5.19
C PHE A 128 11.30 14.91 6.29
N VAL A 129 12.11 13.88 6.02
CA VAL A 129 13.20 13.43 6.89
C VAL A 129 14.50 13.53 6.10
N THR A 130 15.45 14.26 6.66
CA THR A 130 16.71 14.64 6.03
C THR A 130 17.83 14.05 6.88
N THR A 131 18.63 13.13 6.32
CA THR A 131 19.76 12.48 7.01
C THR A 131 21.06 12.65 6.25
N GLU A 132 22.12 13.01 6.96
CA GLU A 132 23.48 13.03 6.41
C GLU A 132 24.17 11.71 6.72
N SER A 133 24.89 11.16 5.75
CA SER A 133 25.74 9.99 5.94
C SER A 133 27.17 10.28 5.49
N THR A 134 28.14 9.78 6.25
CA THR A 134 29.56 9.85 5.91
C THR A 134 30.14 8.45 5.90
N TRP A 135 30.81 8.10 4.80
CA TRP A 135 31.53 6.84 4.66
C TRP A 135 33.01 7.05 4.95
N TYR A 136 33.59 6.06 5.62
CA TYR A 136 34.98 6.04 6.03
C TYR A 136 35.67 4.78 5.52
N ALA A 137 36.92 4.93 5.05
CA ALA A 137 37.87 3.83 4.87
C ALA A 137 38.88 3.91 6.01
N GLY A 138 38.78 3.00 6.98
CA GLY A 138 39.45 3.18 8.27
C GLY A 138 39.00 4.47 8.98
N ALA A 139 39.92 5.42 9.16
CA ALA A 139 39.63 6.72 9.78
C ALA A 139 39.40 7.86 8.75
N GLU A 140 39.62 7.61 7.47
CA GLU A 140 39.55 8.62 6.41
C GLU A 140 38.12 8.77 5.87
N PRO A 141 37.50 9.96 5.87
CA PRO A 141 36.22 10.18 5.21
C PRO A 141 36.41 10.13 3.68
N VAL A 142 35.70 9.21 3.02
CA VAL A 142 35.83 8.97 1.57
C VAL A 142 34.66 9.53 0.76
N ALA A 143 33.49 9.71 1.39
CA ALA A 143 32.32 10.29 0.76
C ALA A 143 31.29 10.77 1.79
N THR A 144 30.44 11.70 1.37
CA THR A 144 29.27 12.15 2.13
C THR A 144 28.01 12.09 1.27
N MET A 145 26.85 11.95 1.91
CA MET A 145 25.55 11.99 1.26
C MET A 145 24.56 12.79 2.08
N MET A 146 23.92 13.75 1.43
CA MET A 146 22.68 14.33 1.91
C MET A 146 21.51 13.56 1.29
N PHE A 147 20.71 12.85 2.10
CA PHE A 147 19.54 12.13 1.64
C PHE A 147 18.25 12.63 2.29
N ARG A 148 17.24 12.93 1.46
CA ARG A 148 15.93 13.39 1.90
C ARG A 148 14.84 12.45 1.40
N VAL A 149 13.98 12.02 2.32
CA VAL A 149 12.77 11.28 2.02
C VAL A 149 11.52 12.05 2.43
N LEU A 150 10.42 11.79 1.75
CA LEU A 150 9.07 12.15 2.16
C LEU A 150 8.35 10.90 2.64
N LYS A 151 7.97 10.87 3.92
CA LYS A 151 6.99 9.92 4.47
C LYS A 151 5.61 10.55 4.40
N PHE A 152 4.65 9.92 3.75
CA PHE A 152 3.35 10.52 3.50
C PHE A 152 2.22 9.54 3.75
N LYS A 153 1.04 10.06 4.12
CA LYS A 153 -0.17 9.26 4.16
C LYS A 153 -0.51 8.89 2.72
N PRO A 154 -0.59 7.60 2.35
CA PRO A 154 -1.06 7.22 1.02
C PRO A 154 -2.40 7.94 0.77
N ALA A 155 -2.56 8.49 -0.43
CA ALA A 155 -3.88 8.98 -0.85
C ALA A 155 -4.90 7.85 -0.61
N ASP A 156 -6.10 8.20 -0.12
CA ASP A 156 -7.23 7.27 -0.11
C ASP A 156 -7.41 6.77 -1.54
N ARG A 157 -6.90 5.56 -1.80
CA ARG A 157 -7.00 4.99 -3.14
C ARG A 157 -8.48 4.67 -3.31
N PRO A 158 -9.19 5.33 -4.22
CA PRO A 158 -10.64 5.26 -4.27
C PRO A 158 -11.07 3.80 -4.46
N LEU A 159 -12.19 3.44 -3.84
CA LEU A 159 -12.79 2.13 -4.00
C LEU A 159 -12.93 1.79 -5.50
N ALA A 160 -12.51 0.59 -5.89
CA ALA A 160 -12.72 0.12 -7.25
C ALA A 160 -14.21 0.16 -7.59
N ARG A 161 -14.57 0.88 -8.65
CA ARG A 161 -15.98 1.08 -9.03
C ARG A 161 -16.48 -0.09 -9.85
N PRO A 162 -17.66 -0.66 -9.53
CA PRO A 162 -18.27 -1.68 -10.36
C PRO A 162 -18.68 -1.08 -11.72
N PRO A 163 -18.53 -1.82 -12.84
CA PRO A 163 -18.99 -1.35 -14.13
C PRO A 163 -20.52 -1.21 -14.11
N GLN A 164 -21.01 -0.06 -14.57
CA GLN A 164 -22.44 0.17 -14.77
C GLN A 164 -22.76 0.04 -16.25
N THR A 165 -23.71 -0.83 -16.56
CA THR A 165 -24.17 -1.13 -17.93
C THR A 165 -25.66 -0.84 -18.05
N PRO A 166 -26.23 -0.71 -19.27
CA PRO A 166 -27.66 -0.59 -19.45
C PRO A 166 -28.46 -1.71 -18.74
N ASP A 167 -27.97 -2.95 -18.79
CA ASP A 167 -28.60 -4.12 -18.16
C ASP A 167 -28.60 -4.08 -16.62
N THR A 168 -27.73 -3.27 -16.01
CA THR A 168 -27.63 -3.11 -14.55
C THR A 168 -28.14 -1.74 -14.07
N ALA A 169 -28.58 -0.88 -14.98
CA ALA A 169 -29.00 0.49 -14.65
C ALA A 169 -30.14 0.54 -13.62
N PHE A 170 -31.09 -0.39 -13.68
CA PHE A 170 -32.20 -0.47 -12.71
C PHE A 170 -31.71 -0.73 -11.28
N PHE A 171 -30.66 -1.55 -11.12
CA PHE A 171 -30.05 -1.90 -9.83
C PHE A 171 -29.32 -0.69 -9.25
N TRP A 172 -28.50 0.01 -10.06
CA TRP A 172 -27.78 1.22 -9.63
C TRP A 172 -28.71 2.40 -9.36
N ALA A 173 -29.85 2.48 -10.05
CA ALA A 173 -30.89 3.47 -9.75
C ALA A 173 -31.62 3.16 -8.43
N GLY A 174 -31.84 1.87 -8.12
CA GLY A 174 -32.42 1.43 -6.86
C GLY A 174 -31.50 1.71 -5.67
N THR A 175 -30.24 1.29 -5.74
CA THR A 175 -29.27 1.49 -4.65
C THR A 175 -29.08 2.96 -4.29
N ARG A 176 -29.07 3.87 -5.26
CA ARG A 176 -29.07 5.33 -5.03
C ARG A 176 -30.30 5.85 -4.27
N ARG A 177 -31.42 5.12 -4.30
CA ARG A 177 -32.66 5.43 -3.57
C ARG A 177 -32.80 4.64 -2.27
N GLY A 178 -31.80 3.83 -1.90
CA GLY A 178 -31.91 2.93 -0.76
C GLY A 178 -32.85 1.74 -1.02
N GLU A 179 -32.98 1.32 -2.27
CA GLU A 179 -33.82 0.21 -2.71
C GLU A 179 -32.98 -0.94 -3.27
N LEU A 180 -33.16 -2.15 -2.75
CA LEU A 180 -32.54 -3.34 -3.32
C LEU A 180 -33.47 -3.93 -4.39
N ARG A 181 -33.18 -3.71 -5.67
CA ARG A 181 -34.00 -4.18 -6.78
C ARG A 181 -33.44 -5.47 -7.38
N ILE A 182 -34.27 -6.49 -7.53
CA ILE A 182 -33.90 -7.79 -8.15
C ILE A 182 -34.55 -7.85 -9.53
N GLN A 183 -33.81 -8.29 -10.55
CA GLN A 183 -34.37 -8.42 -11.90
C GLN A 183 -35.44 -9.51 -11.91
N SER A 184 -36.57 -9.22 -12.56
CA SER A 184 -37.62 -10.17 -12.86
C SER A 184 -37.89 -10.21 -14.37
N CYS A 185 -38.36 -11.35 -14.87
CA CYS A 185 -38.84 -11.45 -16.24
C CYS A 185 -40.22 -10.81 -16.36
N GLY A 186 -40.40 -9.91 -17.32
CA GLY A 186 -41.69 -9.23 -17.58
C GLY A 186 -42.77 -10.09 -18.25
N GLU A 187 -42.50 -11.39 -18.46
CA GLU A 187 -43.46 -12.38 -19.00
C GLU A 187 -43.74 -13.50 -17.99
N CYS A 188 -42.72 -14.25 -17.58
CA CYS A 188 -42.91 -15.39 -16.67
C CYS A 188 -42.68 -15.07 -15.18
N GLY A 189 -42.26 -13.85 -14.84
CA GLY A 189 -42.02 -13.43 -13.46
C GLY A 189 -40.74 -13.99 -12.79
N ALA A 190 -39.99 -14.87 -13.47
CA ALA A 190 -38.79 -15.49 -12.90
C ALA A 190 -37.77 -14.44 -12.42
N LEU A 191 -37.31 -14.59 -11.17
CA LEU A 191 -36.29 -13.72 -10.56
C LEU A 191 -34.89 -14.20 -10.92
N ARG A 192 -33.94 -13.26 -11.00
CA ARG A 192 -32.53 -13.60 -11.16
C ARG A 192 -31.57 -12.56 -10.61
N HIS A 193 -30.44 -13.07 -10.14
CA HIS A 193 -29.24 -12.32 -9.84
C HIS A 193 -28.03 -13.22 -10.12
N PRO A 194 -26.97 -12.75 -10.82
CA PRO A 194 -26.79 -11.40 -11.37
C PRO A 194 -27.74 -11.02 -12.53
N PRO A 195 -27.90 -9.72 -12.85
CA PRO A 195 -28.70 -9.25 -13.99
C PRO A 195 -28.10 -9.54 -15.37
N GLY A 196 -28.83 -9.21 -16.44
CA GLY A 196 -28.48 -9.55 -17.83
C GLY A 196 -29.67 -9.48 -18.80
N PRO A 197 -29.46 -9.71 -20.10
CA PRO A 197 -30.35 -9.20 -21.15
C PRO A 197 -31.57 -10.08 -21.48
N ALA A 198 -31.55 -11.37 -21.15
CA ALA A 198 -32.62 -12.31 -21.49
C ALA A 198 -32.98 -13.23 -20.31
N CYS A 199 -34.23 -13.67 -20.25
CA CYS A 199 -34.70 -14.61 -19.26
C CYS A 199 -34.16 -16.02 -19.54
N PRO A 200 -33.41 -16.66 -18.62
CA PRO A 200 -32.95 -18.03 -18.83
C PRO A 200 -34.07 -19.07 -18.79
N ALA A 201 -35.23 -18.74 -18.22
CA ALA A 201 -36.36 -19.66 -18.08
C ALA A 201 -37.25 -19.72 -19.34
N CYS A 202 -37.53 -18.59 -19.99
CA CYS A 202 -38.45 -18.52 -21.13
C CYS A 202 -37.89 -17.81 -22.38
N GLY A 203 -36.67 -17.27 -22.32
CA GLY A 203 -36.04 -16.58 -23.45
C GLY A 203 -36.49 -15.13 -23.68
N ALA A 204 -37.53 -14.66 -22.97
CA ALA A 204 -38.04 -13.30 -23.13
C ALA A 204 -36.99 -12.23 -22.79
N THR A 205 -36.97 -11.15 -23.57
CA THR A 205 -36.08 -9.99 -23.40
C THR A 205 -36.79 -8.78 -22.82
N LYS A 206 -37.95 -8.99 -22.18
CA LYS A 206 -38.73 -7.95 -21.51
C LYS A 206 -38.27 -7.79 -20.05
N PRO A 207 -37.46 -6.76 -19.73
CA PRO A 207 -36.96 -6.58 -18.38
C PRO A 207 -38.04 -6.04 -17.44
N ALA A 208 -38.10 -6.57 -16.22
CA ALA A 208 -38.82 -6.01 -15.10
C ALA A 208 -37.93 -6.11 -13.84
N HIS A 209 -38.39 -5.58 -12.71
CA HIS A 209 -37.75 -5.79 -11.43
C HIS A 209 -38.77 -5.80 -10.29
N VAL A 210 -38.37 -6.39 -9.17
CA VAL A 210 -39.11 -6.33 -7.90
C VAL A 210 -38.25 -5.60 -6.86
N LEU A 211 -38.90 -4.98 -5.88
CA LEU A 211 -38.23 -4.45 -4.69
C LEU A 211 -38.08 -5.60 -3.68
N ALA A 212 -36.84 -5.90 -3.29
CA ALA A 212 -36.56 -6.90 -2.28
C ALA A 212 -36.86 -6.37 -0.87
N ALA A 213 -37.25 -7.26 0.04
CA ALA A 213 -37.34 -6.99 1.47
C ALA A 213 -35.97 -6.61 2.07
N GLY A 214 -34.89 -7.05 1.41
CA GLY A 214 -33.52 -6.75 1.82
C GLY A 214 -33.06 -7.58 3.02
N THR A 215 -33.67 -8.74 3.24
CA THR A 215 -33.37 -9.69 4.30
C THR A 215 -32.96 -11.04 3.72
N GLY A 216 -32.16 -11.77 4.49
CA GLY A 216 -31.67 -13.09 4.08
C GLY A 216 -30.75 -13.71 5.12
N VAL A 217 -30.08 -14.79 4.73
CA VAL A 217 -29.12 -15.51 5.58
C VAL A 217 -27.78 -15.69 4.88
N ILE A 218 -26.70 -15.69 5.66
CA ILE A 218 -25.34 -15.93 5.12
C ILE A 218 -25.26 -17.37 4.61
N HIS A 219 -25.14 -17.52 3.29
CA HIS A 219 -24.88 -18.81 2.64
C HIS A 219 -23.42 -19.24 2.86
N SER A 220 -22.49 -18.31 2.62
CA SER A 220 -21.05 -18.50 2.79
C SER A 220 -20.37 -17.13 2.92
N PHE A 221 -19.13 -17.09 3.41
CA PHE A 221 -18.35 -15.86 3.49
C PHE A 221 -16.85 -16.13 3.39
N VAL A 222 -16.09 -15.09 3.04
CA VAL A 222 -14.62 -15.07 3.11
C VAL A 222 -14.15 -13.87 3.93
N VAL A 223 -12.99 -14.01 4.55
CA VAL A 223 -12.31 -12.92 5.27
C VAL A 223 -11.05 -12.56 4.49
N HIS A 224 -11.07 -11.38 3.86
CA HIS A 224 -9.94 -10.89 3.08
C HIS A 224 -8.93 -10.21 4.00
N HIS A 225 -7.74 -10.80 4.10
CA HIS A 225 -6.63 -10.26 4.90
C HIS A 225 -5.59 -9.52 4.06
N HIS A 226 -5.20 -10.05 2.89
CA HIS A 226 -4.17 -9.48 2.03
C HIS A 226 -4.31 -9.94 0.55
N PRO A 227 -3.84 -9.15 -0.43
CA PRO A 227 -3.16 -7.86 -0.30
C PRO A 227 -4.13 -6.70 -0.01
N PRO A 228 -3.64 -5.54 0.45
CA PRO A 228 -4.46 -4.33 0.60
C PRO A 228 -5.21 -3.96 -0.69
N LEU A 229 -6.51 -3.70 -0.55
CA LEU A 229 -7.38 -3.27 -1.65
C LEU A 229 -7.69 -1.76 -1.51
N PRO A 230 -7.67 -1.00 -2.61
CA PRO A 230 -8.07 0.41 -2.61
C PRO A 230 -9.44 0.64 -1.95
N GLY A 231 -9.49 1.51 -0.96
CA GLY A 231 -10.74 1.94 -0.32
C GLY A 231 -11.41 0.89 0.59
N VAL A 232 -10.71 -0.20 0.92
CA VAL A 232 -11.24 -1.28 1.77
C VAL A 232 -10.37 -1.43 3.02
N ALA A 233 -10.99 -1.26 4.20
CA ALA A 233 -10.35 -1.56 5.49
C ALA A 233 -10.25 -3.08 5.68
N LEU A 234 -9.10 -3.54 6.20
CA LEU A 234 -8.82 -4.97 6.38
C LEU A 234 -8.70 -5.33 7.88
N PRO A 235 -9.08 -6.56 8.29
CA PRO A 235 -9.69 -7.60 7.47
C PRO A 235 -11.14 -7.25 7.06
N ALA A 236 -11.51 -7.60 5.82
CA ALA A 236 -12.85 -7.34 5.28
C ALA A 236 -13.64 -8.64 5.11
N VAL A 237 -14.88 -8.68 5.56
CA VAL A 237 -15.78 -9.82 5.34
C VAL A 237 -16.59 -9.60 4.07
N VAL A 238 -16.54 -10.57 3.15
CA VAL A 238 -17.40 -10.60 1.94
C VAL A 238 -18.33 -11.80 2.08
N ALA A 239 -19.63 -11.53 2.16
CA ALA A 239 -20.66 -12.52 2.36
C ALA A 239 -21.43 -12.79 1.06
N LEU A 240 -21.72 -14.06 0.81
CA LEU A 240 -22.71 -14.52 -0.15
C LEU A 240 -23.99 -14.80 0.64
N VAL A 241 -25.07 -14.10 0.32
CA VAL A 241 -26.34 -14.14 1.07
C VAL A 241 -27.41 -14.80 0.22
N ASP A 242 -28.10 -15.79 0.81
CA ASP A 242 -29.38 -16.29 0.29
C ASP A 242 -30.47 -15.28 0.70
N LEU A 243 -31.02 -14.54 -0.24
CA LEU A 243 -32.12 -13.60 0.01
C LEU A 243 -33.45 -14.34 0.14
N ASP A 244 -34.39 -13.76 0.88
CA ASP A 244 -35.72 -14.34 1.12
C ASP A 244 -36.51 -14.55 -0.19
N GLU A 245 -36.22 -13.77 -1.24
CA GLU A 245 -36.81 -13.94 -2.58
C GLU A 245 -36.25 -15.13 -3.37
N GLY A 246 -35.23 -15.83 -2.84
CA GLY A 246 -34.67 -17.05 -3.42
C GLY A 246 -33.50 -16.85 -4.39
N VAL A 247 -32.97 -15.62 -4.52
CA VAL A 247 -31.72 -15.36 -5.26
C VAL A 247 -30.53 -15.21 -4.30
N ARG A 248 -29.32 -15.42 -4.81
CA ARG A 248 -28.08 -15.17 -4.06
C ARG A 248 -27.46 -13.85 -4.46
N MET A 249 -26.89 -13.13 -3.50
CA MET A 249 -26.18 -11.88 -3.75
C MET A 249 -24.91 -11.78 -2.92
N VAL A 250 -23.82 -11.36 -3.56
CA VAL A 250 -22.55 -11.07 -2.90
C VAL A 250 -22.52 -9.62 -2.42
N GLY A 251 -21.98 -9.38 -1.23
CA GLY A 251 -21.79 -8.03 -0.69
C GLY A 251 -20.83 -8.01 0.49
N ALA A 252 -20.30 -6.83 0.83
CA ALA A 252 -19.50 -6.67 2.04
C ALA A 252 -20.40 -6.82 3.28
N LEU A 253 -19.96 -7.57 4.28
CA LEU A 253 -20.59 -7.58 5.60
C LEU A 253 -19.86 -6.55 6.48
N ARG A 254 -20.60 -5.56 6.98
CA ARG A 254 -20.05 -4.44 7.75
C ARG A 254 -20.53 -4.50 9.20
N GLY A 255 -19.73 -3.89 10.07
CA GLY A 255 -20.06 -3.77 11.50
C GLY A 255 -20.04 -5.08 12.29
N ALA A 256 -19.40 -6.12 11.77
CA ALA A 256 -19.20 -7.40 12.46
C ALA A 256 -17.72 -7.77 12.43
N GLU A 257 -17.18 -8.23 13.56
CA GLU A 257 -15.83 -8.77 13.61
C GLU A 257 -15.81 -10.14 12.90
N PRO A 258 -14.74 -10.49 12.15
CA PRO A 258 -14.69 -11.76 11.42
C PRO A 258 -14.97 -12.99 12.29
N ALA A 259 -14.60 -12.94 13.57
CA ALA A 259 -14.81 -14.01 14.53
C ALA A 259 -16.28 -14.21 14.94
N GLU A 260 -17.17 -13.24 14.67
CA GLU A 260 -18.60 -13.28 15.00
C GLU A 260 -19.45 -13.87 13.87
N VAL A 261 -18.91 -13.88 12.65
CA VAL A 261 -19.66 -14.27 11.44
C VAL A 261 -19.87 -15.78 11.39
N ARG A 262 -21.11 -16.21 11.13
CA ARG A 262 -21.49 -17.63 11.02
C ARG A 262 -22.34 -17.85 9.78
N ILE A 263 -22.15 -18.99 9.12
CA ILE A 263 -23.07 -19.47 8.09
C ILE A 263 -24.46 -19.66 8.73
N GLY A 264 -25.51 -19.24 8.01
CA GLY A 264 -26.89 -19.25 8.47
C GLY A 264 -27.29 -18.03 9.32
N ALA A 265 -26.37 -17.13 9.66
CA ALA A 265 -26.71 -15.91 10.39
C ALA A 265 -27.63 -15.00 9.55
N ALA A 266 -28.64 -14.43 10.21
CA ALA A 266 -29.56 -13.50 9.58
C ALA A 266 -28.87 -12.16 9.30
N VAL A 267 -29.18 -11.58 8.14
CA VAL A 267 -28.63 -10.29 7.70
C VAL A 267 -29.71 -9.40 7.13
N ARG A 268 -29.43 -8.09 7.11
CA ARG A 268 -30.21 -7.10 6.38
C ARG A 268 -29.32 -6.25 5.49
N VAL A 269 -29.85 -5.81 4.36
CA VAL A 269 -29.20 -4.86 3.47
C VAL A 269 -29.05 -3.50 4.16
N GLU A 270 -27.91 -2.88 3.95
CA GLU A 270 -27.67 -1.47 4.18
C GLU A 270 -27.08 -0.82 2.92
N PHE A 271 -27.19 0.50 2.81
CA PHE A 271 -26.72 1.24 1.64
C PHE A 271 -25.59 2.18 2.01
N VAL A 272 -24.42 1.92 1.43
CA VAL A 272 -23.19 2.64 1.70
C VAL A 272 -22.97 3.65 0.59
N ARG A 273 -23.13 4.93 0.91
CA ARG A 273 -22.79 6.01 -0.01
C ARG A 273 -21.27 6.13 -0.10
N VAL A 274 -20.73 5.84 -1.29
CA VAL A 274 -19.30 5.98 -1.58
C VAL A 274 -19.00 7.43 -1.96
N ASP A 275 -19.85 8.02 -2.80
CA ASP A 275 -19.77 9.42 -3.22
C ASP A 275 -21.15 9.91 -3.75
N ASN A 276 -21.17 10.96 -4.57
CA ASN A 276 -22.40 11.52 -5.14
C ASN A 276 -23.02 10.67 -6.25
N GLU A 277 -22.26 9.75 -6.85
CA GLU A 277 -22.67 8.95 -8.00
C GLU A 277 -22.86 7.47 -7.65
N LEU A 278 -22.14 6.97 -6.64
CA LEU A 278 -22.13 5.56 -6.27
C LEU A 278 -22.66 5.33 -4.85
N THR A 279 -23.65 4.45 -4.76
CA THR A 279 -24.13 3.85 -3.51
C THR A 279 -24.11 2.33 -3.68
N LEU A 280 -23.48 1.63 -2.75
CA LEU A 280 -23.35 0.16 -2.79
C LEU A 280 -24.27 -0.48 -1.76
N PRO A 281 -24.95 -1.59 -2.10
CA PRO A 281 -25.56 -2.43 -1.08
C PRO A 281 -24.46 -3.19 -0.33
N ALA A 282 -24.60 -3.26 0.98
CA ALA A 282 -23.80 -4.06 1.88
C ALA A 282 -24.73 -4.81 2.84
N TRP A 283 -24.18 -5.72 3.63
CA TRP A 283 -24.90 -6.49 4.62
C TRP A 283 -24.49 -6.04 6.01
N ARG A 284 -25.44 -6.10 6.94
CA ARG A 284 -25.19 -6.08 8.39
C ARG A 284 -25.87 -7.28 9.01
N LEU A 285 -25.31 -7.79 10.12
CA LEU A 285 -26.00 -8.80 10.92
C LEU A 285 -27.33 -8.20 11.44
N ALA A 286 -28.38 -9.03 11.43
CA ALA A 286 -29.74 -8.63 11.81
C ALA A 286 -29.98 -8.73 13.33
#